data_AF-A0A5B8U841-F1
#
_entry.id   AF-A0A5B8U841-F1
#
_cell.length_a   1.000
_cell.length_b   1.000
_cell.length_c   1.000
_cell.angle_alpha   90.00
_cell.angle_beta   90.00
_cell.angle_gamma   90.00
#
_symmetry.space_group_name_H-M   'P 1'
#
loop_
_entity.id
_entity.type
_entity.pdbx_description
1 polymer ?
#
loop_
_entity_poly.entity_id
_entity_poly.type
_entity_poly.pdbx_seq_one_letter_code
_entity_poly.pdbx_strand_id
1 'polypeptide(L)'
;MANTYNYINLIAIYAIYAMSLNVLLGYAGQLSVAHAAFGAVGGYMAAYLGTSHGWHFGPGLLVGALAAGVLGVLASLPALYLDVRFLILLTLALSTAVLAVVGAIPALGGATGLTSLPFPTIFGQSLLEPSHFVIFSVIVALIVLAICSRLVNSPFGRVLRALREDEVAARGVGKNIVRYKVTVFGVTAAMAGVAGVMLSYYNASIQPGGFDLSQSMQIIAMIVIGGTANLYGSILGATIIVLLDPFLQNVVNLDPDTAGLVRTFIYGSLIVIFMMVLPQGLIRERWTIGRLLGRRSAKTAGGIDVAKLADVTEDSNAQEAAAEAAAAGAGQPAATGQLALEAKGLRKYFGGIRAADELSLQLRTGQVTGLIGPNGAGKTTVFNLLTRVIPPDAGTVSLGDTEITEWTPNRIAVSGMSRSYQDVRIWSRMTVLENVMLAIPHQPGERLFNVFFRPLAIRKFERQAATRAMEHLQFVGLAEHADEEAGSLPFGDQKLLALARLLATEADVLLLDEPASGIDIDGVERMLGLIERLRARGKCVCIVEHNLHVVERLADRVYFMEAGRITAEGTMSELMQQERLSEVYFGSS
;
A
#
# COMPACT_ATOMS: atom_id res chain seq x y z
N MET A 1 3.73 6.95 -44.28
CA MET A 1 4.24 7.77 -43.15
C MET A 1 3.12 8.38 -42.30
N ALA A 2 2.04 8.95 -42.88
CA ALA A 2 0.92 9.51 -42.11
C ALA A 2 0.28 8.53 -41.10
N ASN A 3 0.02 7.28 -41.51
CA ASN A 3 -0.53 6.25 -40.61
C ASN A 3 0.40 5.92 -39.44
N THR A 4 1.71 5.97 -39.65
CA THR A 4 2.70 5.71 -38.59
C THR A 4 2.62 6.75 -37.49
N TYR A 5 2.49 8.04 -37.84
CA TYR A 5 2.32 9.10 -36.85
C TYR A 5 1.01 8.95 -36.06
N ASN A 6 -0.06 8.48 -36.71
CA ASN A 6 -1.32 8.21 -36.02
C ASN A 6 -1.17 7.13 -34.94
N TYR A 7 -0.52 6.01 -35.26
CA TYR A 7 -0.29 4.96 -34.28
C TYR A 7 0.60 5.43 -33.12
N ILE A 8 1.65 6.21 -33.38
CA ILE A 8 2.52 6.75 -32.32
C ILE A 8 1.71 7.64 -31.36
N ASN A 9 0.86 8.52 -31.88
CA ASN A 9 0.00 9.38 -31.06
C ASN A 9 -0.95 8.56 -30.17
N LEU A 10 -1.63 7.58 -30.74
CA LEU A 10 -2.55 6.72 -30.00
C LEU A 10 -1.79 5.90 -28.94
N ILE A 11 -0.64 5.33 -29.28
CA ILE A 11 0.21 4.60 -28.33
C ILE A 11 0.61 5.50 -27.16
N ALA A 12 1.03 6.75 -27.42
CA ALA A 12 1.40 7.68 -26.37
C ALA A 12 0.23 8.05 -25.45
N ILE A 13 -0.96 8.31 -26.01
CA ILE A 13 -2.17 8.64 -25.24
C ILE A 13 -2.62 7.44 -24.40
N TYR A 14 -2.72 6.25 -25.00
CA TYR A 14 -3.12 5.04 -24.28
C TYR A 14 -2.06 4.56 -23.29
N ALA A 15 -0.78 4.87 -23.50
CA ALA A 15 0.25 4.64 -22.50
C ALA A 15 0.03 5.52 -21.25
N ILE A 16 -0.47 6.76 -21.39
CA ILE A 16 -0.83 7.59 -20.23
C ILE A 16 -1.96 6.94 -19.43
N TYR A 17 -3.02 6.46 -20.10
CA TYR A 17 -4.09 5.69 -19.46
C TYR A 17 -3.58 4.42 -18.77
N ALA A 18 -2.76 3.64 -19.47
CA ALA A 18 -2.25 2.38 -18.94
C ALA A 18 -1.29 2.63 -17.76
N MET A 19 -0.46 3.67 -17.78
CA MET A 19 0.41 4.01 -16.66
C MET A 19 -0.38 4.55 -15.46
N SER A 20 -1.39 5.40 -15.68
CA SER A 20 -2.22 5.92 -14.59
C SER A 20 -3.00 4.81 -13.89
N LEU A 21 -3.67 3.95 -14.65
CA LEU A 21 -4.38 2.81 -14.06
C LEU A 21 -3.41 1.79 -13.45
N ASN A 22 -2.19 1.60 -13.98
CA ASN A 22 -1.23 0.67 -13.38
C ASN A 22 -0.69 1.17 -12.02
N VAL A 23 -0.60 2.49 -11.81
CA VAL A 23 -0.33 3.06 -10.47
C VAL A 23 -1.43 2.67 -9.49
N LEU A 24 -2.70 2.75 -9.89
CA LEU A 24 -3.83 2.43 -9.03
C LEU A 24 -4.02 0.92 -8.81
N LEU A 25 -4.09 0.16 -9.90
CA LEU A 25 -4.32 -1.29 -9.89
C LEU A 25 -3.04 -2.05 -9.52
N GLY A 26 -1.98 -1.83 -10.29
CA GLY A 26 -0.75 -2.59 -10.19
C GLY A 26 -0.02 -2.35 -8.88
N TYR A 27 0.14 -1.09 -8.47
CA TYR A 27 0.89 -0.76 -7.24
C TYR A 27 0.01 -0.68 -6.00
N ALA A 28 -1.19 -0.09 -6.06
CA ALA A 28 -2.05 0.07 -4.88
C ALA A 28 -3.10 -1.04 -4.69
N GLY A 29 -3.26 -1.95 -5.65
CA GLY A 29 -4.21 -3.07 -5.56
C GLY A 29 -5.67 -2.67 -5.78
N GLN A 30 -5.93 -1.50 -6.36
CA GLN A 30 -7.28 -0.97 -6.51
C GLN A 30 -7.75 -1.04 -7.96
N LEU A 31 -8.68 -1.95 -8.25
CA LEU A 31 -9.28 -2.02 -9.58
C LEU A 31 -10.35 -0.93 -9.73
N SER A 32 -10.20 -0.11 -10.76
CA SER A 32 -11.16 0.95 -11.12
C SER A 32 -11.61 0.77 -12.56
N VAL A 33 -12.89 0.48 -12.74
CA VAL A 33 -13.54 0.33 -14.05
C VAL A 33 -14.01 1.69 -14.61
N ALA A 34 -13.82 2.78 -13.85
CA ALA A 34 -14.20 4.14 -14.25
C ALA A 34 -13.07 4.92 -14.95
N HIS A 35 -11.93 4.29 -15.26
CA HIS A 35 -10.77 5.02 -15.79
C HIS A 35 -11.05 5.73 -17.12
N ALA A 36 -11.83 5.12 -18.01
CA ALA A 36 -12.30 5.80 -19.22
C ALA A 36 -13.20 6.99 -18.87
N ALA A 37 -14.15 6.83 -17.93
CA ALA A 37 -15.05 7.91 -17.50
C ALA A 37 -14.32 9.12 -16.88
N PHE A 38 -13.23 8.94 -16.15
CA PHE A 38 -12.39 10.07 -15.71
C PHE A 38 -11.76 10.81 -16.89
N GLY A 39 -11.35 10.06 -17.92
CA GLY A 39 -10.97 10.61 -19.20
C GLY A 39 -12.09 11.40 -19.88
N ALA A 40 -13.31 10.88 -19.87
CA ALA A 40 -14.48 11.59 -20.41
C ALA A 40 -14.65 12.94 -19.71
N VAL A 41 -14.64 12.97 -18.37
CA VAL A 41 -14.79 14.23 -17.60
C VAL A 41 -13.72 15.24 -17.97
N GLY A 42 -12.46 14.81 -18.05
CA GLY A 42 -11.37 15.69 -18.48
C GLY A 42 -11.57 16.22 -19.90
N GLY A 43 -11.85 15.32 -20.84
CA GLY A 43 -12.09 15.64 -22.24
C GLY A 43 -13.26 16.60 -22.44
N TYR A 44 -14.42 16.33 -21.83
CA TYR A 44 -15.62 17.16 -21.95
C TYR A 44 -15.43 18.54 -21.33
N MET A 45 -14.74 18.62 -20.18
CA MET A 45 -14.45 19.91 -19.55
C MET A 45 -13.55 20.78 -20.44
N ALA A 46 -12.48 20.21 -20.99
CA ALA A 46 -11.58 20.94 -21.89
C ALA A 46 -12.28 21.30 -23.22
N ALA A 47 -13.00 20.35 -23.80
CA ALA A 47 -13.77 20.54 -25.03
C ALA A 47 -14.80 21.65 -24.90
N TYR A 48 -15.59 21.65 -23.83
CA TYR A 48 -16.58 22.67 -23.55
C TYR A 48 -15.93 24.06 -23.42
N LEU A 49 -14.87 24.19 -22.64
CA LEU A 49 -14.17 25.48 -22.48
C LEU A 49 -13.53 25.96 -23.80
N GLY A 50 -12.99 25.04 -24.60
CA GLY A 50 -12.43 25.35 -25.91
C GLY A 50 -13.47 25.85 -26.90
N THR A 51 -14.64 25.20 -26.98
CA THR A 51 -15.68 25.55 -27.96
C THR A 51 -16.55 26.73 -27.53
N SER A 52 -16.95 26.79 -26.25
CA SER A 52 -17.89 27.82 -25.76
C SER A 52 -17.21 29.08 -25.23
N HIS A 53 -15.99 28.97 -24.69
CA HIS A 53 -15.26 30.10 -24.09
C HIS A 53 -13.94 30.42 -24.82
N GLY A 54 -13.60 29.71 -25.90
CA GLY A 54 -12.40 29.96 -26.69
C GLY A 54 -11.09 29.68 -25.95
N TRP A 55 -11.11 28.84 -24.91
CA TRP A 55 -9.91 28.55 -24.13
C TRP A 55 -8.85 27.83 -24.96
N HIS A 56 -7.60 28.20 -24.76
CA HIS A 56 -6.47 27.48 -25.34
C HIS A 56 -6.35 26.07 -24.75
N PHE A 57 -5.76 25.18 -25.54
CA PHE A 57 -5.61 23.77 -25.21
C PHE A 57 -4.82 23.51 -23.91
N GLY A 58 -3.77 24.30 -23.63
CA GLY A 58 -2.95 24.14 -22.42
C GLY A 58 -3.73 24.32 -21.11
N PRO A 59 -4.39 25.47 -20.87
CA PRO A 59 -5.30 25.65 -19.74
C PRO A 59 -6.43 24.61 -19.69
N GLY A 60 -7.00 24.24 -20.85
CA GLY A 60 -7.99 23.18 -20.95
C GLY A 60 -7.49 21.83 -20.42
N LEU A 61 -6.24 21.46 -20.73
CA LEU A 61 -5.58 20.26 -20.22
C LEU A 61 -5.50 20.24 -18.69
N LEU A 62 -5.10 21.37 -18.08
CA LEU A 62 -4.98 21.50 -16.62
C LEU A 62 -6.34 21.43 -15.92
N VAL A 63 -7.35 22.14 -16.44
CA VAL A 63 -8.70 22.12 -15.86
C VAL A 63 -9.36 20.76 -16.05
N GLY A 64 -9.18 20.11 -17.21
CA GLY A 64 -9.65 18.76 -17.45
C GLY A 64 -9.03 17.74 -16.49
N ALA A 65 -7.71 17.81 -16.28
CA ALA A 65 -7.02 16.98 -15.30
C ALA A 65 -7.53 17.23 -13.87
N LEU A 66 -7.72 18.49 -13.48
CA LEU A 66 -8.21 18.86 -12.15
C LEU A 66 -9.66 18.38 -11.93
N ALA A 67 -10.55 18.55 -12.91
CA ALA A 67 -11.93 18.09 -12.84
C ALA A 67 -12.00 16.56 -12.66
N ALA A 68 -11.22 15.82 -13.45
CA ALA A 68 -11.12 14.36 -13.33
C ALA A 68 -10.54 13.94 -11.97
N GLY A 69 -9.50 14.64 -11.48
CA GLY A 69 -8.89 14.39 -10.19
C GLY A 69 -9.82 14.63 -9.00
N VAL A 70 -10.58 15.74 -9.03
CA VAL A 70 -11.60 16.05 -8.02
C VAL A 70 -12.68 14.97 -8.01
N LEU A 71 -13.18 14.57 -9.19
CA LEU A 71 -14.15 13.48 -9.26
C LEU A 71 -13.57 12.16 -8.74
N GLY A 72 -12.30 11.87 -9.03
CA GLY A 72 -11.60 10.71 -8.50
C GLY A 72 -11.51 10.71 -6.96
N VAL A 73 -11.18 11.85 -6.36
CA VAL A 73 -11.19 12.02 -4.90
C VAL A 73 -12.60 11.76 -4.34
N LEU A 74 -13.63 12.38 -4.91
CA LEU A 74 -15.02 12.18 -4.49
C LEU A 74 -15.46 10.72 -4.62
N ALA A 75 -15.10 10.07 -5.73
CA ALA A 75 -15.38 8.66 -6.00
C ALA A 75 -14.69 7.70 -5.02
N SER A 76 -13.57 8.12 -4.43
CA SER A 76 -12.83 7.33 -3.45
C SER A 76 -13.36 7.48 -2.01
N LEU A 77 -14.23 8.46 -1.71
CA LEU A 77 -14.77 8.65 -0.36
C LEU A 77 -15.70 7.51 0.10
N PRO A 78 -16.60 6.94 -0.75
CA PRO A 78 -17.36 5.76 -0.36
C PRO A 78 -16.47 4.53 -0.14
N ALA A 79 -15.30 4.46 -0.79
CA ALA A 79 -14.32 3.40 -0.61
C ALA A 79 -13.71 3.36 0.80
N LEU A 80 -13.96 4.37 1.64
CA LEU A 80 -13.58 4.37 3.05
C LEU A 80 -14.42 3.39 3.89
N TYR A 81 -15.60 3.04 3.40
CA TYR A 81 -16.56 2.18 4.10
C TYR A 81 -16.81 0.84 3.41
N LEU A 82 -16.26 0.67 2.21
CA LEU A 82 -16.50 -0.50 1.36
C LEU A 82 -15.24 -1.36 1.24
N ASP A 83 -15.41 -2.68 1.30
CA ASP A 83 -14.36 -3.61 0.91
C ASP A 83 -13.91 -3.34 -0.53
N VAL A 84 -12.64 -3.63 -0.82
CA VAL A 84 -12.02 -3.47 -2.16
C VAL A 84 -12.86 -4.13 -3.26
N ARG A 85 -13.56 -5.22 -2.94
CA ARG A 85 -14.46 -5.96 -3.84
C ARG A 85 -15.63 -5.11 -4.36
N PHE A 86 -16.18 -4.23 -3.54
CA PHE A 86 -17.30 -3.35 -3.92
C PHE A 86 -16.84 -2.10 -4.69
N LEU A 87 -15.54 -1.79 -4.68
CA LEU A 87 -14.98 -0.67 -5.45
C LEU A 87 -15.25 -0.85 -6.96
N ILE A 88 -15.23 -2.08 -7.45
CA ILE A 88 -15.49 -2.40 -8.86
C ILE A 88 -16.92 -1.99 -9.23
N LEU A 89 -17.92 -2.38 -8.42
CA LEU A 89 -19.33 -2.03 -8.65
C LEU A 89 -19.56 -0.53 -8.53
N LEU A 90 -18.94 0.12 -7.55
CA LEU A 90 -19.02 1.57 -7.38
C LEU A 90 -18.43 2.30 -8.60
N THR A 91 -17.28 1.87 -9.09
CA THR A 91 -16.63 2.50 -10.26
C THR A 91 -17.40 2.21 -11.55
N LEU A 92 -18.01 1.04 -11.69
CA LEU A 92 -18.93 0.77 -12.79
C LEU A 92 -20.15 1.71 -12.76
N ALA A 93 -20.81 1.83 -11.60
CA ALA A 93 -21.94 2.73 -11.41
C ALA A 93 -21.55 4.19 -11.71
N LEU A 94 -20.40 4.64 -11.18
CA LEU A 94 -19.84 5.96 -11.48
C LEU A 94 -19.60 6.15 -12.98
N SER A 95 -19.01 5.17 -13.66
CA SER A 95 -18.79 5.22 -15.10
C SER A 95 -20.09 5.42 -15.86
N THR A 96 -21.13 4.63 -15.53
CA THR A 96 -22.45 4.77 -16.16
C THR A 96 -23.11 6.11 -15.84
N ALA A 97 -22.99 6.61 -14.61
CA ALA A 97 -23.56 7.88 -14.19
C ALA A 97 -22.89 9.06 -14.91
N VAL A 98 -21.56 9.06 -15.02
CA VAL A 98 -20.81 10.09 -15.74
C VAL A 98 -21.26 10.15 -17.21
N LEU A 99 -21.33 9.00 -17.89
CA LEU A 99 -21.75 8.96 -19.29
C LEU A 99 -23.21 9.38 -19.48
N ALA A 100 -24.10 8.99 -18.56
CA ALA A 100 -25.49 9.42 -18.59
C ALA A 100 -25.64 10.93 -18.41
N VAL A 101 -24.91 11.53 -17.45
CA VAL A 101 -24.93 12.98 -17.18
C VAL A 101 -24.41 13.74 -18.39
N VAL A 102 -23.27 13.34 -18.93
CA VAL A 102 -22.69 14.02 -20.09
C VAL A 102 -23.58 13.89 -21.33
N GLY A 103 -24.15 12.70 -21.57
CA GLY A 103 -25.08 12.47 -22.67
C GLY A 103 -26.41 13.21 -22.54
N ALA A 104 -26.80 13.62 -21.32
CA ALA A 104 -28.04 14.34 -21.06
C ALA A 104 -27.92 15.87 -21.19
N ILE A 105 -26.71 16.43 -21.06
CA ILE A 105 -26.51 17.89 -21.06
C ILE A 105 -26.39 18.41 -22.50
N PRO A 106 -27.31 19.27 -22.99
CA PRO A 106 -27.24 19.80 -24.36
C PRO A 106 -26.00 20.66 -24.62
N ALA A 107 -25.53 21.39 -23.62
CA ALA A 107 -24.32 22.22 -23.70
C ALA A 107 -23.03 21.39 -23.94
N LEU A 108 -23.06 20.09 -23.63
CA LEU A 108 -21.98 19.14 -23.90
C LEU A 108 -22.21 18.35 -25.21
N GLY A 109 -23.17 18.78 -26.04
CA GLY A 109 -23.53 18.11 -27.29
C GLY A 109 -24.44 16.89 -27.13
N GLY A 110 -24.97 16.64 -25.92
CA GLY A 110 -25.90 15.55 -25.63
C GLY A 110 -25.35 14.17 -26.02
N ALA A 111 -26.21 13.30 -26.55
CA ALA A 111 -25.84 11.94 -26.94
C ALA A 111 -24.81 11.88 -28.09
N THR A 112 -24.76 12.91 -28.93
CA THR A 112 -23.82 13.00 -30.06
C THR A 112 -22.45 13.55 -29.67
N GLY A 113 -22.34 14.18 -28.50
CA GLY A 113 -21.10 14.81 -28.02
C GLY A 113 -20.73 16.09 -28.78
N LEU A 114 -19.50 16.59 -28.55
CA LEU A 114 -19.00 17.82 -29.17
C LEU A 114 -18.12 17.47 -30.38
N THR A 115 -18.47 18.04 -31.53
CA THR A 115 -17.72 17.92 -32.79
C THR A 115 -17.00 19.22 -33.11
N SER A 116 -16.00 19.16 -34.00
CA SER A 116 -15.27 20.34 -34.50
C SER A 116 -14.53 21.08 -33.39
N LEU A 117 -13.82 20.34 -32.54
CA LEU A 117 -12.98 20.93 -31.50
C LEU A 117 -11.92 21.85 -32.12
N PRO A 118 -11.60 22.99 -31.48
CA PRO A 118 -10.58 23.90 -31.98
C PRO A 118 -9.23 23.19 -32.03
N PHE A 119 -8.46 23.47 -33.09
CA PHE A 119 -7.13 22.87 -33.23
C PHE A 119 -6.25 23.23 -32.03
N PRO A 120 -5.56 22.26 -31.42
CA PRO A 120 -4.74 22.53 -30.27
C PRO A 120 -3.56 23.41 -30.69
N THR A 121 -3.48 24.60 -30.11
CA THR A 121 -2.37 25.54 -30.31
C THR A 121 -1.46 25.49 -29.09
N ILE A 122 -0.16 25.32 -29.34
CA ILE A 122 0.87 25.30 -28.28
C ILE A 122 1.93 26.32 -28.65
N PHE A 123 2.14 27.33 -27.78
CA PHE A 123 3.05 28.45 -28.02
C PHE A 123 2.85 29.13 -29.40
N GLY A 124 1.61 29.20 -29.89
CA GLY A 124 1.26 29.83 -31.16
C GLY A 124 1.42 28.94 -32.41
N GLN A 125 1.89 27.69 -32.28
CA GLN A 125 1.91 26.72 -33.37
C GLN A 125 0.65 25.84 -33.33
N SER A 126 -0.03 25.72 -34.47
CA SER A 126 -1.23 24.89 -34.62
C SER A 126 -0.86 23.44 -34.92
N LEU A 127 -1.32 22.52 -34.07
CA LEU A 127 -1.15 21.07 -34.24
C LEU A 127 -2.21 20.52 -35.21
N LEU A 128 -2.15 20.96 -36.46
CA LEU A 128 -3.10 20.57 -37.53
C LEU A 128 -2.82 19.17 -38.07
N GLU A 129 -1.55 18.80 -38.19
CA GLU A 129 -1.13 17.52 -38.75
C GLU A 129 -0.80 16.49 -37.65
N PRO A 130 -1.06 15.19 -37.88
CA PRO A 130 -0.67 14.14 -36.95
C PRO A 130 0.83 14.15 -36.60
N SER A 131 1.69 14.54 -37.55
CA SER A 131 3.14 14.69 -37.38
C SER A 131 3.50 15.71 -36.29
N HIS A 132 2.79 16.84 -36.24
CA HIS A 132 3.00 17.88 -35.23
C HIS A 132 2.52 17.43 -33.85
N PHE A 133 1.44 16.64 -33.79
CA PHE A 133 0.91 16.13 -32.53
C PHE A 133 1.83 15.10 -31.85
N VAL A 134 2.68 14.38 -32.60
CA VAL A 134 3.61 13.35 -32.08
C VAL A 134 4.56 13.90 -31.05
N ILE A 135 5.20 15.04 -31.32
CA ILE A 135 6.18 15.62 -30.39
C ILE A 135 5.47 15.93 -29.07
N PHE A 136 4.28 16.53 -29.14
CA PHE A 136 3.51 16.86 -27.96
C PHE A 136 3.04 15.63 -27.19
N SER A 137 2.47 14.63 -27.88
CA SER A 137 1.92 13.44 -27.24
C SER A 137 3.00 12.62 -26.53
N VAL A 138 4.17 12.48 -27.16
CA VAL A 138 5.34 11.82 -26.57
C VAL A 138 5.88 12.61 -25.38
N ILE A 139 5.98 13.95 -25.45
CA ILE A 139 6.45 14.76 -24.31
C ILE A 139 5.52 14.60 -23.11
N VAL A 140 4.19 14.67 -23.30
CA VAL A 140 3.25 14.48 -22.19
C VAL A 140 3.35 13.05 -21.64
N ALA A 141 3.45 12.03 -22.50
CA ALA A 141 3.64 10.66 -22.05
C ALA A 141 4.93 10.48 -21.24
N LEU A 142 6.03 11.14 -21.62
CA LEU A 142 7.30 11.13 -20.87
C LEU A 142 7.19 11.87 -19.54
N ILE A 143 6.47 12.99 -19.47
CA ILE A 143 6.20 13.71 -18.22
C ILE A 143 5.39 12.82 -17.28
N VAL A 144 4.34 12.17 -17.78
CA VAL A 144 3.50 11.22 -17.03
C VAL A 144 4.35 10.04 -16.54
N LEU A 145 5.19 9.46 -17.39
CA LEU A 145 6.13 8.41 -17.01
C LEU A 145 7.09 8.87 -15.90
N ALA A 146 7.62 10.09 -16.00
CA ALA A 146 8.50 10.65 -14.97
C ALA A 146 7.76 10.88 -13.63
N ILE A 147 6.50 11.32 -13.69
CA ILE A 147 5.63 11.48 -12.51
C ILE A 147 5.36 10.13 -11.86
N CYS A 148 4.90 9.14 -12.63
CA CYS A 148 4.67 7.77 -12.17
C CYS A 148 5.94 7.15 -11.59
N SER A 149 7.07 7.28 -12.28
CA SER A 149 8.34 6.72 -11.86
C SER A 149 8.80 7.33 -10.53
N ARG A 150 8.69 8.65 -10.36
CA ARG A 150 8.96 9.30 -9.06
C ARG A 150 8.01 8.82 -7.97
N LEU A 151 6.72 8.71 -8.27
CA LEU A 151 5.72 8.28 -7.30
C LEU A 151 6.00 6.86 -6.80
N VAL A 152 6.20 5.92 -7.72
CA VAL A 152 6.39 4.49 -7.45
C VAL A 152 7.74 4.19 -6.80
N ASN A 153 8.80 4.93 -7.14
CA ASN A 153 10.15 4.70 -6.60
C ASN A 153 10.44 5.53 -5.32
N SER A 154 9.41 6.14 -4.74
CA SER A 154 9.51 6.87 -3.48
C SER A 154 8.94 6.06 -2.30
N PRO A 155 9.11 6.51 -1.05
CA PRO A 155 8.44 5.90 0.11
C PRO A 155 6.92 5.83 -0.06
N PHE A 156 6.30 6.80 -0.75
CA PHE A 156 4.89 6.75 -1.10
C PHE A 156 4.55 5.49 -1.90
N GLY A 157 5.34 5.18 -2.94
CA GLY A 157 5.19 3.97 -3.74
C GLY A 157 5.44 2.69 -2.95
N ARG A 158 6.37 2.71 -1.98
CA ARG A 158 6.59 1.58 -1.05
C ARG A 158 5.33 1.29 -0.23
N VAL A 159 4.64 2.33 0.25
CA VAL A 159 3.36 2.20 0.97
C VAL A 159 2.23 1.70 0.06
N LEU A 160 2.20 2.11 -1.22
CA LEU A 160 1.21 1.57 -2.17
C LEU A 160 1.36 0.05 -2.33
N ARG A 161 2.59 -0.46 -2.53
CA ARG A 161 2.84 -1.91 -2.65
C ARG A 161 2.45 -2.66 -1.38
N ALA A 162 2.78 -2.10 -0.22
CA ALA A 162 2.37 -2.65 1.07
C ALA A 162 0.84 -2.72 1.21
N LEU A 163 0.13 -1.69 0.74
CA LEU A 163 -1.33 -1.64 0.74
C LEU A 163 -1.94 -2.75 -0.14
N ARG A 164 -1.36 -2.98 -1.32
CA ARG A 164 -1.81 -4.03 -2.25
C ARG A 164 -1.67 -5.43 -1.65
N GLU A 165 -0.62 -5.67 -0.87
CA GLU A 165 -0.31 -6.99 -0.31
C GLU A 165 -1.05 -7.27 1.00
N ASP A 166 -0.96 -6.38 2.00
CA ASP A 166 -1.70 -6.52 3.26
C ASP A 166 -1.99 -5.15 3.91
N GLU A 167 -3.26 -4.74 3.86
CA GLU A 167 -3.72 -3.49 4.47
C GLU A 167 -3.62 -3.50 6.01
N VAL A 168 -3.88 -4.64 6.66
CA VAL A 168 -3.88 -4.71 8.11
C VAL A 168 -2.46 -4.52 8.63
N ALA A 169 -1.50 -5.16 7.98
CA ALA A 169 -0.08 -5.00 8.26
C ALA A 169 0.38 -3.54 8.12
N ALA A 170 -0.07 -2.84 7.06
CA ALA A 170 0.31 -1.46 6.82
C ALA A 170 -0.27 -0.49 7.86
N ARG A 171 -1.49 -0.74 8.36
CA ARG A 171 -2.05 0.00 9.51
C ARG A 171 -1.29 -0.29 10.80
N GLY A 172 -0.90 -1.55 11.02
CA GLY A 172 -0.16 -1.99 12.21
C GLY A 172 1.16 -1.25 12.43
N VAL A 173 1.84 -0.86 11.34
CA VAL A 173 3.07 -0.04 11.39
C VAL A 173 2.80 1.47 11.29
N GLY A 174 1.55 1.90 11.48
CA GLY A 174 1.19 3.31 11.57
C GLY A 174 0.86 4.03 10.26
N LYS A 175 0.70 3.33 9.13
CA LYS A 175 0.37 3.99 7.86
C LYS A 175 -1.12 4.32 7.77
N ASN A 176 -1.42 5.58 7.41
CA ASN A 176 -2.80 6.02 7.17
C ASN A 176 -3.28 5.59 5.77
N ILE A 177 -3.79 4.37 5.67
CA ILE A 177 -4.25 3.76 4.42
C ILE A 177 -5.28 4.60 3.68
N VAL A 178 -6.26 5.13 4.40
CA VAL A 178 -7.32 5.98 3.84
C VAL A 178 -6.74 7.13 3.02
N ARG A 179 -5.75 7.82 3.57
CA ARG A 179 -5.10 8.93 2.88
C ARG A 179 -4.42 8.47 1.58
N TYR A 180 -3.74 7.33 1.58
CA TYR A 180 -3.08 6.81 0.38
C TYR A 180 -4.07 6.41 -0.69
N LYS A 181 -5.16 5.71 -0.33
CA LYS A 181 -6.24 5.33 -1.25
C LYS A 181 -6.85 6.54 -1.96
N VAL A 182 -7.25 7.55 -1.19
CA VAL A 182 -7.88 8.76 -1.75
C VAL A 182 -6.90 9.54 -2.64
N THR A 183 -5.65 9.70 -2.17
CA THR A 183 -4.63 10.46 -2.89
C THR A 183 -4.26 9.80 -4.21
N VAL A 184 -3.98 8.49 -4.22
CA VAL A 184 -3.57 7.78 -5.43
C VAL A 184 -4.71 7.72 -6.45
N PHE A 185 -5.96 7.57 -5.99
CA PHE A 185 -7.13 7.56 -6.86
C PHE A 185 -7.34 8.93 -7.54
N GLY A 186 -7.22 10.03 -6.78
CA GLY A 186 -7.29 11.39 -7.35
C GLY A 186 -6.19 11.69 -8.36
N VAL A 187 -4.93 11.34 -8.05
CA VAL A 187 -3.79 11.56 -8.97
C VAL A 187 -3.94 10.76 -10.25
N THR A 188 -4.33 9.50 -10.17
CA THR A 188 -4.50 8.63 -11.34
C THR A 188 -5.71 9.01 -12.18
N ALA A 189 -6.80 9.45 -11.56
CA ALA A 189 -7.95 10.05 -12.26
C ALA A 189 -7.58 11.35 -12.98
N ALA A 190 -6.76 12.21 -12.38
CA ALA A 190 -6.27 13.43 -13.05
C ALA A 190 -5.44 13.10 -14.30
N MET A 191 -4.57 12.10 -14.22
CA MET A 191 -3.79 11.62 -15.37
C MET A 191 -4.66 10.96 -16.44
N ALA A 192 -5.70 10.22 -16.06
CA ALA A 192 -6.70 9.73 -17.00
C ALA A 192 -7.45 10.88 -17.70
N GLY A 193 -7.74 11.97 -16.96
CA GLY A 193 -8.28 13.21 -17.50
C GLY A 193 -7.36 13.84 -18.56
N VAL A 194 -6.04 13.91 -18.30
CA VAL A 194 -5.03 14.36 -19.29
C VAL A 194 -5.12 13.52 -20.57
N ALA A 195 -5.15 12.19 -20.44
CA ALA A 195 -5.26 11.30 -21.60
C ALA A 195 -6.58 11.50 -22.37
N GLY A 196 -7.70 11.73 -21.66
CA GLY A 196 -9.01 11.98 -22.27
C GLY A 196 -9.08 13.32 -23.00
N VAL A 197 -8.45 14.38 -22.48
CA VAL A 197 -8.29 15.65 -23.20
C VAL A 197 -7.49 15.44 -24.48
N MET A 198 -6.34 14.76 -24.38
CA MET A 198 -5.49 14.50 -25.55
C MET A 198 -6.22 13.66 -26.60
N LEU A 199 -6.95 12.62 -26.20
CA LEU A 199 -7.71 11.76 -27.11
C LEU A 199 -8.81 12.55 -27.83
N SER A 200 -9.54 13.37 -27.10
CA SER A 200 -10.63 14.20 -27.64
C SER A 200 -10.14 15.19 -28.69
N TYR A 201 -9.09 15.95 -28.38
CA TYR A 201 -8.51 16.91 -29.32
C TYR A 201 -7.82 16.23 -30.50
N TYR A 202 -7.19 15.07 -30.30
CA TYR A 202 -6.60 14.29 -31.38
C TYR A 202 -7.66 13.78 -32.37
N ASN A 203 -8.82 13.34 -31.87
CA ASN A 203 -9.96 12.91 -32.69
C ASN A 203 -10.80 14.09 -33.23
N ALA A 204 -10.43 15.34 -32.90
CA ALA A 204 -11.19 16.56 -33.18
C ALA A 204 -12.68 16.51 -32.75
N SER A 205 -13.03 15.57 -31.88
CA SER A 205 -14.38 15.32 -31.39
C SER A 205 -14.33 14.50 -30.10
N ILE A 206 -15.39 14.60 -29.32
CA ILE A 206 -15.59 13.81 -28.10
C ILE A 206 -17.03 13.30 -28.06
N GLN A 207 -17.21 12.00 -27.86
CA GLN A 207 -18.52 11.33 -27.85
C GLN A 207 -18.64 10.46 -26.60
N PRO A 208 -19.83 10.34 -25.97
CA PRO A 208 -19.98 9.58 -24.73
C PRO A 208 -19.62 8.10 -24.90
N GLY A 209 -20.01 7.50 -26.04
CA GLY A 209 -19.73 6.10 -26.36
C GLY A 209 -18.23 5.77 -26.48
N GLY A 210 -17.36 6.78 -26.66
CA GLY A 210 -15.92 6.58 -26.72
C GLY A 210 -15.25 6.25 -25.38
N PHE A 211 -15.98 6.39 -24.25
CA PHE A 211 -15.45 6.21 -22.89
C PHE A 211 -16.22 5.18 -22.06
N ASP A 212 -16.78 4.18 -22.74
CA ASP A 212 -17.60 3.14 -22.16
C ASP A 212 -16.77 2.06 -21.42
N LEU A 213 -17.46 0.99 -21.01
CA LEU A 213 -16.84 -0.16 -20.38
C LEU A 213 -15.84 -0.86 -21.30
N SER A 214 -16.08 -0.87 -22.62
CA SER A 214 -15.18 -1.48 -23.60
C SER A 214 -13.82 -0.79 -23.59
N GLN A 215 -13.80 0.55 -23.56
CA GLN A 215 -12.54 1.29 -23.45
C GLN A 215 -11.84 1.03 -22.11
N SER A 216 -12.57 0.95 -21.00
CA SER A 216 -11.98 0.62 -19.70
C SER A 216 -11.36 -0.78 -19.68
N MET A 217 -12.02 -1.76 -20.29
CA MET A 217 -11.49 -3.12 -20.47
C MET A 217 -10.24 -3.14 -21.34
N GLN A 218 -10.20 -2.33 -22.41
CA GLN A 218 -9.01 -2.18 -23.24
C GLN A 218 -7.81 -1.68 -22.42
N ILE A 219 -8.00 -0.67 -21.56
CA ILE A 219 -6.94 -0.13 -20.69
C ILE A 219 -6.48 -1.19 -19.67
N ILE A 220 -7.42 -1.97 -19.11
CA ILE A 220 -7.09 -3.09 -18.22
C ILE A 220 -6.26 -4.15 -18.96
N ALA A 221 -6.64 -4.52 -20.18
CA ALA A 221 -5.90 -5.47 -21.01
C ALA A 221 -4.46 -5.01 -21.24
N MET A 222 -4.23 -3.72 -21.52
CA MET A 222 -2.88 -3.15 -21.66
C MET A 222 -2.01 -3.41 -20.42
N ILE A 223 -2.58 -3.29 -19.22
CA ILE A 223 -1.83 -3.49 -17.97
C ILE A 223 -1.59 -4.97 -17.71
N VAL A 224 -2.61 -5.81 -17.88
CA VAL A 224 -2.51 -7.25 -17.62
C VAL A 224 -1.50 -7.90 -18.56
N ILE A 225 -1.53 -7.55 -19.84
CA ILE A 225 -0.59 -8.06 -20.85
C ILE A 225 0.80 -7.45 -20.65
N GLY A 226 0.87 -6.13 -20.48
CA GLY A 226 2.11 -5.40 -20.38
C GLY A 226 2.92 -5.73 -19.12
N GLY A 227 2.25 -5.80 -17.98
CA GLY A 227 2.83 -6.08 -16.66
C GLY A 227 2.20 -5.25 -15.54
N THR A 228 1.56 -5.93 -14.59
CA THR A 228 1.04 -5.30 -13.37
C THR A 228 2.20 -4.82 -12.50
N ALA A 229 2.11 -3.60 -11.95
CA ALA A 229 3.20 -2.96 -11.20
C ALA A 229 4.52 -2.81 -12.00
N ASN A 230 4.41 -2.58 -13.31
CA ASN A 230 5.52 -2.20 -14.17
C ASN A 230 5.12 -1.11 -15.17
N LEU A 231 5.66 0.11 -15.00
CA LEU A 231 5.34 1.26 -15.87
C LEU A 231 5.77 1.06 -17.33
N TYR A 232 6.91 0.42 -17.57
CA TYR A 232 7.36 0.09 -18.93
C TYR A 232 6.49 -1.02 -19.54
N GLY A 233 6.03 -1.94 -18.70
CA GLY A 233 5.00 -2.92 -19.06
C GLY A 233 3.75 -2.23 -19.61
N SER A 234 3.24 -1.20 -18.93
CA SER A 234 2.09 -0.41 -19.43
C SER A 234 2.30 0.16 -20.83
N ILE A 235 3.51 0.66 -21.14
CA ILE A 235 3.83 1.22 -22.46
C ILE A 235 3.86 0.11 -23.53
N LEU A 236 4.49 -1.04 -23.20
CA LEU A 236 4.51 -2.20 -24.09
C LEU A 236 3.10 -2.73 -24.36
N GLY A 237 2.28 -2.84 -23.31
CA GLY A 237 0.89 -3.26 -23.40
C GLY A 237 0.04 -2.30 -24.25
N ALA A 238 0.19 -0.99 -24.07
CA ALA A 238 -0.45 0.02 -24.92
C ALA A 238 -0.01 -0.13 -26.38
N THR A 239 1.28 -0.38 -26.63
CA THR A 239 1.82 -0.59 -27.98
C THR A 239 1.19 -1.82 -28.65
N ILE A 240 1.16 -2.96 -27.96
CA ILE A 240 0.58 -4.21 -28.49
C ILE A 240 -0.91 -4.04 -28.78
N ILE A 241 -1.66 -3.49 -27.84
CA ILE A 241 -3.11 -3.37 -27.95
C ILE A 241 -3.53 -2.35 -29.00
N VAL A 242 -2.84 -1.21 -29.12
CA VAL A 242 -3.14 -0.20 -30.16
C VAL A 242 -2.81 -0.73 -31.56
N LEU A 243 -1.72 -1.50 -31.70
CA LEU A 243 -1.33 -2.09 -32.98
C LEU A 243 -2.17 -3.32 -33.39
N LEU A 244 -3.00 -3.84 -32.49
CA LEU A 244 -3.90 -4.96 -32.80
C LEU A 244 -4.92 -4.57 -33.87
N ASP A 245 -5.45 -3.35 -33.82
CA ASP A 245 -6.46 -2.87 -34.76
C ASP A 245 -5.97 -2.85 -36.22
N PRO A 246 -4.83 -2.17 -36.54
CA PRO A 246 -4.31 -2.21 -37.91
C PRO A 246 -3.81 -3.59 -38.31
N PHE A 247 -3.42 -4.46 -37.37
CA PHE A 247 -3.08 -5.84 -37.67
C PHE A 247 -4.31 -6.63 -38.15
N LEU A 248 -5.43 -6.55 -37.43
CA LEU A 248 -6.67 -7.24 -37.83
C LEU A 248 -7.22 -6.72 -39.17
N GLN A 249 -7.17 -5.41 -39.39
CA GLN A 249 -7.72 -4.83 -40.62
C GLN A 249 -6.81 -4.99 -41.83
N ASN A 250 -5.49 -4.77 -41.70
CA ASN A 250 -4.59 -4.74 -42.86
C ASN A 250 -3.82 -6.05 -43.08
N VAL A 251 -3.61 -6.87 -42.04
CA VAL A 251 -2.86 -8.13 -42.14
C VAL A 251 -3.81 -9.31 -42.23
N VAL A 252 -4.81 -9.34 -41.34
CA VAL A 252 -5.84 -10.40 -41.36
C VAL A 252 -6.96 -10.09 -42.38
N ASN A 253 -6.99 -8.85 -42.93
CA ASN A 253 -7.97 -8.39 -43.91
C ASN A 253 -9.43 -8.54 -43.41
N LEU A 254 -9.68 -8.21 -42.15
CA LEU A 254 -11.03 -8.14 -41.60
C LEU A 254 -11.64 -6.77 -41.85
N ASP A 255 -12.91 -6.76 -42.23
CA ASP A 255 -13.69 -5.52 -42.28
C ASP A 255 -13.79 -4.86 -40.89
N PRO A 256 -13.89 -3.52 -40.80
CA PRO A 256 -13.84 -2.79 -39.53
C PRO A 256 -14.82 -3.28 -38.45
N ASP A 257 -16.04 -3.66 -38.84
CA ASP A 257 -17.07 -4.15 -37.91
C ASP A 257 -16.67 -5.50 -37.30
N THR A 258 -16.25 -6.44 -38.15
CA THR A 258 -15.77 -7.76 -37.73
C THR A 258 -14.51 -7.64 -36.89
N ALA A 259 -13.57 -6.77 -37.30
CA ALA A 259 -12.35 -6.48 -36.54
C ALA A 259 -12.69 -5.95 -35.14
N GLY A 260 -13.70 -5.07 -35.00
CA GLY A 260 -14.16 -4.55 -33.72
C GLY A 260 -14.68 -5.62 -32.76
N LEU A 261 -15.49 -6.56 -33.27
CA LEU A 261 -16.01 -7.69 -32.49
C LEU A 261 -14.88 -8.65 -32.07
N VAL A 262 -14.03 -9.04 -33.02
CA VAL A 262 -12.88 -9.93 -32.78
C VAL A 262 -11.93 -9.32 -31.76
N ARG A 263 -11.65 -8.02 -31.87
CA ARG A 263 -10.80 -7.27 -30.93
C ARG A 263 -11.33 -7.33 -29.50
N THR A 264 -12.63 -7.13 -29.30
CA THR A 264 -13.27 -7.21 -27.98
C THR A 264 -13.11 -8.62 -27.38
N PHE A 265 -13.30 -9.65 -28.21
CA PHE A 265 -13.09 -11.04 -27.80
C PHE A 265 -11.62 -11.33 -27.44
N ILE A 266 -10.67 -10.80 -28.22
CA ILE A 266 -9.24 -10.92 -27.96
C ILE A 266 -8.88 -10.27 -26.61
N TYR A 267 -9.40 -9.07 -26.30
CA TYR A 267 -9.12 -8.43 -25.01
C TYR A 267 -9.55 -9.29 -23.83
N GLY A 268 -10.79 -9.81 -23.84
CA GLY A 268 -11.28 -10.70 -22.79
C GLY A 268 -10.45 -11.98 -22.67
N SER A 269 -10.15 -12.62 -23.81
CA SER A 269 -9.36 -13.86 -23.84
C SER A 269 -7.93 -13.65 -23.35
N LEU A 270 -7.26 -12.58 -23.79
CA LEU A 270 -5.90 -12.26 -23.36
C LEU A 270 -5.84 -11.96 -21.87
N ILE A 271 -6.82 -11.24 -21.31
CA ILE A 271 -6.88 -11.00 -19.86
C ILE A 271 -6.91 -12.34 -19.11
N VAL A 272 -7.79 -13.27 -19.49
CA VAL A 272 -7.92 -14.57 -18.82
C VAL A 272 -6.64 -15.41 -18.97
N ILE A 273 -6.10 -15.50 -20.18
CA ILE A 273 -4.90 -16.29 -20.47
C ILE A 273 -3.69 -15.75 -19.70
N PHE A 274 -3.46 -14.43 -19.74
CA PHE A 274 -2.34 -13.83 -19.02
C PHE A 274 -2.51 -13.96 -17.51
N MET A 275 -3.72 -13.78 -16.98
CA MET A 275 -3.95 -13.96 -15.55
C MET A 275 -3.69 -15.41 -15.09
N MET A 276 -3.92 -16.40 -15.95
CA MET A 276 -3.68 -17.82 -15.66
C MET A 276 -2.23 -18.26 -15.86
N VAL A 277 -1.56 -17.81 -16.94
CA VAL A 277 -0.25 -18.33 -17.36
C VAL A 277 0.91 -17.39 -16.98
N LEU A 278 0.68 -16.08 -17.03
CA LEU A 278 1.68 -15.04 -16.81
C LEU A 278 1.10 -13.93 -15.91
N PRO A 279 0.81 -14.21 -14.63
CA PRO A 279 0.08 -13.29 -13.74
C PRO A 279 0.82 -11.96 -13.48
N GLN A 280 2.10 -11.86 -13.86
CA GLN A 280 2.91 -10.64 -13.78
C GLN A 280 3.01 -9.90 -15.13
N GLY A 281 2.34 -10.37 -16.18
CA GLY A 281 2.43 -9.87 -17.56
C GLY A 281 3.75 -10.21 -18.25
N LEU A 282 3.97 -9.58 -19.42
CA LEU A 282 5.19 -9.77 -20.22
C LEU A 282 6.45 -9.23 -19.50
N ILE A 283 6.33 -8.08 -18.83
CA ILE A 283 7.42 -7.50 -18.05
C ILE A 283 7.10 -7.63 -16.56
N ARG A 284 7.84 -8.52 -15.88
CA ARG A 284 7.68 -8.79 -14.45
C ARG A 284 7.87 -7.54 -13.58
N GLU A 285 7.21 -7.54 -12.43
CA GLU A 285 7.40 -6.53 -11.38
C GLU A 285 8.89 -6.43 -11.02
N ARG A 286 9.44 -5.20 -10.98
CA ARG A 286 10.85 -4.87 -10.67
C ARG A 286 11.90 -5.35 -11.69
N TRP A 287 11.49 -5.84 -12.87
CA TRP A 287 12.42 -6.00 -13.98
C TRP A 287 13.01 -4.63 -14.38
N THR A 288 14.33 -4.50 -14.29
CA THR A 288 15.07 -3.27 -14.63
C THR A 288 16.05 -3.57 -15.74
N ILE A 289 16.17 -2.69 -16.74
CA ILE A 289 17.10 -2.80 -17.87
C ILE A 289 18.56 -3.03 -17.39
N GLY A 290 18.92 -2.56 -16.19
CA GLY A 290 20.21 -2.80 -15.55
C GLY A 290 20.57 -4.28 -15.29
N ARG A 291 19.59 -5.18 -15.14
CA ARG A 291 19.85 -6.64 -15.03
C ARG A 291 20.33 -7.25 -16.36
N LEU A 292 19.92 -6.68 -17.50
CA LEU A 292 20.38 -7.12 -18.82
C LEU A 292 21.84 -6.67 -19.09
N LEU A 293 22.24 -5.53 -18.51
CA LEU A 293 23.59 -4.95 -18.63
C LEU A 293 24.61 -5.53 -17.61
N GLY A 294 24.32 -6.67 -17.00
CA GLY A 294 25.27 -7.40 -16.13
C GLY A 294 25.67 -6.69 -14.83
N ARG A 295 25.04 -5.55 -14.47
CA ARG A 295 25.29 -4.89 -13.19
C ARG A 295 24.52 -5.59 -12.08
N ARG A 296 25.18 -6.55 -11.43
CA ARG A 296 24.74 -7.26 -10.20
C ARG A 296 24.50 -6.37 -8.96
N SER A 297 24.45 -5.05 -9.09
CA SER A 297 24.18 -4.17 -7.95
C SER A 297 22.68 -4.17 -7.67
N ALA A 298 22.29 -4.92 -6.63
CA ALA A 298 20.96 -4.93 -6.03
C ALA A 298 20.68 -3.55 -5.44
N LYS A 299 20.22 -2.65 -6.31
CA LYS A 299 19.70 -1.36 -5.88
C LYS A 299 18.24 -1.55 -5.49
N THR A 300 17.88 -1.23 -4.25
CA THR A 300 16.47 -1.10 -3.85
C THR A 300 15.78 -0.03 -4.72
N ALA A 301 14.44 0.08 -4.66
CA ALA A 301 13.68 1.06 -5.45
C ALA A 301 14.16 2.52 -5.26
N GLY A 302 14.88 2.84 -4.17
CA GLY A 302 15.53 4.13 -3.90
C GLY A 302 16.98 4.28 -4.38
N GLY A 303 17.54 3.29 -5.07
CA GLY A 303 18.92 3.31 -5.58
C GLY A 303 19.99 3.01 -4.52
N ILE A 304 19.62 2.35 -3.41
CA ILE A 304 20.50 2.04 -2.28
C ILE A 304 21.17 0.69 -2.52
N ASP A 305 22.49 0.64 -2.39
CA ASP A 305 23.33 -0.53 -2.63
C ASP A 305 23.50 -1.29 -1.30
N VAL A 306 22.83 -2.43 -1.16
CA VAL A 306 22.74 -3.15 0.13
C VAL A 306 24.08 -3.72 0.59
N ALA A 307 24.92 -4.15 -0.35
CA ALA A 307 26.30 -4.58 -0.06
C ALA A 307 27.11 -3.48 0.67
N LYS A 308 26.95 -2.23 0.24
CA LYS A 308 27.63 -1.10 0.90
C LYS A 308 27.05 -0.76 2.28
N LEU A 309 25.79 -1.11 2.55
CA LEU A 309 25.24 -0.93 3.89
C LEU A 309 25.79 -1.97 4.87
N ALA A 310 25.95 -3.22 4.42
CA ALA A 310 26.57 -4.27 5.21
C ALA A 310 28.02 -3.90 5.58
N ASP A 311 28.81 -3.42 4.61
CA ASP A 311 30.19 -2.97 4.84
C ASP A 311 30.27 -1.77 5.81
N VAL A 312 29.37 -0.79 5.68
CA VAL A 312 29.37 0.39 6.58
C VAL A 312 29.04 -0.01 8.02
N THR A 313 28.17 -1.00 8.24
CA THR A 313 27.88 -1.50 9.59
C THR A 313 28.99 -2.36 10.19
N GLU A 314 29.90 -2.90 9.37
CA GLU A 314 31.07 -3.64 9.84
C GLU A 314 32.27 -2.72 10.16
N ASP A 315 32.51 -1.68 9.34
CA ASP A 315 33.67 -0.77 9.48
C ASP A 315 33.43 0.44 10.41
N SER A 316 32.17 0.81 10.69
CA SER A 316 31.86 1.83 11.69
C SER A 316 31.50 1.14 12.99
N ASN A 317 32.30 1.38 14.04
CA ASN A 317 32.12 0.97 15.44
C ASN A 317 30.70 0.40 15.70
N ALA A 318 30.52 -0.90 15.53
CA ALA A 318 29.24 -1.57 15.77
C ALA A 318 28.76 -1.40 17.22
N GLN A 319 29.67 -0.96 18.12
CA GLN A 319 29.36 -0.53 19.48
C GLN A 319 28.95 0.94 19.60
N GLU A 320 29.43 1.87 18.77
CA GLU A 320 28.98 3.27 18.77
C GLU A 320 27.71 3.47 17.94
N ALA A 321 27.54 2.82 16.78
CA ALA A 321 26.31 2.91 16.01
C ALA A 321 25.13 2.19 16.72
N ALA A 322 25.37 1.06 17.39
CA ALA A 322 24.37 0.44 18.27
C ALA A 322 24.07 1.31 19.51
N ALA A 323 25.06 2.04 20.04
CA ALA A 323 24.85 2.99 21.13
C ALA A 323 24.14 4.28 20.67
N GLU A 324 24.35 4.71 19.42
CA GLU A 324 23.78 5.93 18.85
C GLU A 324 22.38 5.66 18.26
N ALA A 325 22.09 4.46 17.75
CA ALA A 325 20.73 4.00 17.45
C ALA A 325 19.94 3.72 18.74
N ALA A 326 20.60 3.21 19.79
CA ALA A 326 20.03 3.15 21.13
C ALA A 326 19.79 4.56 21.73
N ALA A 327 20.62 5.55 21.42
CA ALA A 327 20.48 6.92 21.89
C ALA A 327 19.54 7.79 21.05
N ALA A 328 19.42 7.55 19.74
CA ALA A 328 18.57 8.32 18.82
C ALA A 328 17.10 7.90 18.89
N GLY A 329 16.82 6.70 19.41
CA GLY A 329 15.48 6.27 19.86
C GLY A 329 15.25 6.46 21.37
N ALA A 330 16.25 6.92 22.14
CA ALA A 330 16.10 7.15 23.56
C ALA A 330 15.53 8.55 23.82
N GLY A 331 14.21 8.63 23.93
CA GLY A 331 13.68 9.31 25.12
C GLY A 331 14.37 8.69 26.35
N GLN A 332 14.71 9.52 27.36
CA GLN A 332 15.35 9.06 28.60
C GLN A 332 14.82 7.66 28.98
N PRO A 333 15.69 6.65 29.19
CA PRO A 333 15.23 5.31 29.52
C PRO A 333 14.27 5.42 30.69
N ALA A 334 12.99 5.19 30.41
CA ALA A 334 11.93 5.24 31.41
C ALA A 334 12.37 4.31 32.53
N ALA A 335 12.47 4.83 33.75
CA ALA A 335 12.98 4.05 34.87
C ALA A 335 12.22 2.72 34.93
N THR A 336 12.94 1.60 35.01
CA THR A 336 12.35 0.26 34.99
C THR A 336 11.20 0.17 35.99
N GLY A 337 10.06 -0.36 35.56
CA GLY A 337 8.86 -0.48 36.40
C GLY A 337 7.90 0.73 36.35
N GLN A 338 8.19 1.77 35.56
CA GLN A 338 7.22 2.83 35.26
C GLN A 338 6.02 2.28 34.50
N LEU A 339 4.84 2.87 34.74
CA LEU A 339 3.60 2.50 34.06
C LEU A 339 3.69 2.93 32.59
N ALA A 340 3.74 1.96 31.67
CA ALA A 340 3.87 2.19 30.24
C ALA A 340 2.50 2.20 29.55
N LEU A 341 1.59 1.30 29.96
CA LEU A 341 0.23 1.23 29.45
C LEU A 341 -0.72 0.89 30.60
N GLU A 342 -1.87 1.54 30.63
CA GLU A 342 -2.94 1.23 31.56
C GLU A 342 -4.27 1.10 30.81
N ALA A 343 -4.98 0.01 31.09
CA ALA A 343 -6.37 -0.16 30.70
C ALA A 343 -7.23 -0.20 31.96
N LYS A 344 -8.30 0.60 31.99
CA LYS A 344 -9.20 0.73 33.14
C LYS A 344 -10.63 0.43 32.74
N GLY A 345 -11.17 -0.65 33.30
CA GLY A 345 -12.59 -1.02 33.19
C GLY A 345 -13.08 -1.22 31.75
N LEU A 346 -12.23 -1.75 30.87
CA LEU A 346 -12.59 -1.95 29.46
C LEU A 346 -13.75 -2.93 29.33
N ARG A 347 -14.75 -2.54 28.52
CA ARG A 347 -15.89 -3.39 28.16
C ARG A 347 -16.05 -3.48 26.65
N LYS A 348 -16.34 -4.67 26.15
CA LYS A 348 -16.70 -4.90 24.76
C LYS A 348 -17.73 -6.01 24.59
N TYR A 349 -18.80 -5.69 23.87
CA TYR A 349 -19.88 -6.60 23.53
C TYR A 349 -19.92 -6.83 22.01
N PHE A 350 -20.10 -8.09 21.61
CA PHE A 350 -20.41 -8.46 20.22
C PHE A 350 -21.74 -9.20 20.21
N GLY A 351 -22.82 -8.50 19.87
CA GLY A 351 -24.17 -9.02 20.06
C GLY A 351 -24.38 -9.40 21.53
N GLY A 352 -24.66 -10.69 21.80
CA GLY A 352 -24.84 -11.21 23.15
C GLY A 352 -23.56 -11.63 23.88
N ILE A 353 -22.39 -11.62 23.23
CA ILE A 353 -21.13 -12.11 23.80
C ILE A 353 -20.37 -10.97 24.49
N ARG A 354 -20.03 -11.15 25.76
CA ARG A 354 -19.14 -10.26 26.52
C ARG A 354 -17.69 -10.65 26.25
N ALA A 355 -17.05 -9.98 25.29
CA ALA A 355 -15.68 -10.30 24.89
C ALA A 355 -14.62 -9.61 25.78
N ALA A 356 -14.99 -8.51 26.44
CA ALA A 356 -14.27 -7.92 27.55
C ALA A 356 -15.28 -7.34 28.56
N ASP A 357 -15.10 -7.57 29.85
CA ASP A 357 -16.04 -7.15 30.90
C ASP A 357 -15.28 -6.63 32.13
N GLU A 358 -15.31 -5.31 32.34
CA GLU A 358 -14.60 -4.60 33.43
C GLU A 358 -13.09 -4.88 33.49
N LEU A 359 -12.48 -5.11 32.33
CA LEU A 359 -11.10 -5.55 32.24
C LEU A 359 -10.13 -4.39 32.55
N SER A 360 -9.27 -4.60 33.55
CA SER A 360 -8.24 -3.65 33.93
C SER A 360 -6.87 -4.33 34.00
N LEU A 361 -5.86 -3.76 33.34
CA LEU A 361 -4.49 -4.27 33.36
C LEU A 361 -3.48 -3.13 33.31
N GLN A 362 -2.28 -3.40 33.79
CA GLN A 362 -1.15 -2.47 33.76
C GLN A 362 0.06 -3.15 33.15
N LEU A 363 0.70 -2.48 32.19
CA LEU A 363 1.97 -2.89 31.62
C LEU A 363 3.06 -1.90 32.02
N ARG A 364 4.26 -2.40 32.32
CA ARG A 364 5.36 -1.59 32.85
C ARG A 364 6.62 -1.69 31.99
N THR A 365 7.43 -0.65 32.00
CA THR A 365 8.70 -0.57 31.27
C THR A 365 9.70 -1.59 31.80
N GLY A 366 10.47 -2.20 30.91
CA GLY A 366 11.45 -3.24 31.22
C GLY A 366 10.85 -4.51 31.85
N GLN A 367 9.56 -4.77 31.64
CA GLN A 367 8.88 -6.00 32.07
C GLN A 367 8.22 -6.70 30.89
N VAL A 368 8.16 -8.02 30.98
CA VAL A 368 7.34 -8.88 30.12
C VAL A 368 6.10 -9.29 30.89
N THR A 369 4.92 -8.95 30.36
CA THR A 369 3.63 -9.37 30.91
C THR A 369 3.03 -10.48 30.06
N GLY A 370 2.67 -11.62 30.64
CA GLY A 370 1.94 -12.69 29.98
C GLY A 370 0.44 -12.50 30.10
N LEU A 371 -0.30 -12.66 29.00
CA LEU A 371 -1.76 -12.73 28.98
C LEU A 371 -2.18 -14.13 28.54
N ILE A 372 -2.58 -14.96 29.49
CA ILE A 372 -2.91 -16.37 29.27
C ILE A 372 -4.41 -16.63 29.50
N GLY A 373 -4.93 -17.71 28.94
CA GLY A 373 -6.33 -18.09 29.09
C GLY A 373 -6.75 -19.11 28.03
N PRO A 374 -7.87 -19.83 28.20
CA PRO A 374 -8.36 -20.75 27.20
C PRO A 374 -8.73 -20.04 25.88
N ASN A 375 -8.92 -20.84 24.83
CA ASN A 375 -9.41 -20.32 23.55
C ASN A 375 -10.80 -19.69 23.73
N GLY A 376 -10.99 -18.50 23.15
CA GLY A 376 -12.23 -17.73 23.33
C GLY A 376 -12.30 -16.88 24.60
N ALA A 377 -11.28 -16.87 25.46
CA ALA A 377 -11.27 -16.04 26.68
C ALA A 377 -11.27 -14.52 26.45
N GLY A 378 -11.01 -14.05 25.22
CA GLY A 378 -10.99 -12.63 24.87
C GLY A 378 -9.60 -12.00 24.70
N LYS A 379 -8.51 -12.79 24.75
CA LYS A 379 -7.10 -12.31 24.64
C LYS A 379 -6.85 -11.42 23.41
N THR A 380 -7.20 -11.93 22.23
CA THR A 380 -7.08 -11.19 20.97
C THR A 380 -7.98 -9.95 20.94
N THR A 381 -9.17 -10.02 21.57
CA THR A 381 -10.07 -8.87 21.72
C THR A 381 -9.41 -7.79 22.57
N VAL A 382 -8.78 -8.13 23.69
CA VAL A 382 -8.04 -7.17 24.52
C VAL A 382 -6.96 -6.47 23.71
N PHE A 383 -6.15 -7.21 22.97
CA PHE A 383 -5.14 -6.58 22.09
C PHE A 383 -5.78 -5.64 21.05
N ASN A 384 -6.93 -6.00 20.47
CA ASN A 384 -7.67 -5.12 19.56
C ASN A 384 -8.21 -3.85 20.26
N LEU A 385 -8.61 -3.94 21.52
CA LEU A 385 -9.07 -2.80 22.32
C LEU A 385 -7.91 -1.88 22.68
N LEU A 386 -6.79 -2.43 23.17
CA LEU A 386 -5.59 -1.65 23.50
C LEU A 386 -5.07 -0.89 22.28
N THR A 387 -5.00 -1.56 21.13
CA THR A 387 -4.55 -0.95 19.86
C THR A 387 -5.60 -0.13 19.13
N ARG A 388 -6.82 -0.01 19.70
CA ARG A 388 -7.96 0.71 19.11
C ARG A 388 -8.40 0.23 17.72
N VAL A 389 -7.99 -0.97 17.32
CA VAL A 389 -8.53 -1.64 16.12
C VAL A 389 -10.03 -1.83 16.29
N ILE A 390 -10.46 -2.11 17.52
CA ILE A 390 -11.86 -2.15 17.93
C ILE A 390 -12.06 -1.11 19.04
N PRO A 391 -13.07 -0.21 18.93
CA PRO A 391 -13.38 0.70 20.02
C PRO A 391 -14.01 -0.05 21.20
N PRO A 392 -13.62 0.22 22.46
CA PRO A 392 -14.34 -0.27 23.62
C PRO A 392 -15.70 0.43 23.72
N ASP A 393 -16.65 -0.26 24.32
CA ASP A 393 -17.98 0.30 24.58
C ASP A 393 -17.98 1.11 25.90
N ALA A 394 -17.04 0.84 26.81
CA ALA A 394 -16.75 1.62 28.01
C ALA A 394 -15.31 1.37 28.50
N GLY A 395 -14.82 2.24 29.40
CA GLY A 395 -13.47 2.18 29.95
C GLY A 395 -12.47 3.03 29.16
N THR A 396 -11.24 3.13 29.67
CA THR A 396 -10.19 3.98 29.10
C THR A 396 -8.88 3.23 28.89
N VAL A 397 -8.08 3.70 27.94
CA VAL A 397 -6.71 3.23 27.69
C VAL A 397 -5.78 4.43 27.71
N SER A 398 -4.71 4.34 28.50
CA SER A 398 -3.66 5.36 28.60
C SER A 398 -2.30 4.77 28.26
N LEU A 399 -1.52 5.48 27.45
CA LEU A 399 -0.12 5.18 27.12
C LEU A 399 0.76 6.20 27.85
N GLY A 400 1.50 5.73 28.85
CA GLY A 400 2.08 6.58 29.89
C GLY A 400 1.00 7.46 30.52
N ASP A 401 1.24 8.77 30.55
CA ASP A 401 0.29 9.75 31.09
C ASP A 401 -0.77 10.24 30.08
N THR A 402 -0.73 9.73 28.83
CA THR A 402 -1.62 10.20 27.76
C THR A 402 -2.77 9.24 27.53
N GLU A 403 -4.01 9.71 27.68
CA GLU A 403 -5.18 8.93 27.29
C GLU A 403 -5.27 8.77 25.77
N ILE A 404 -5.33 7.53 25.29
CA ILE A 404 -5.37 7.16 23.88
C ILE A 404 -6.71 6.55 23.46
N THR A 405 -7.71 6.54 24.35
CA THR A 405 -9.03 5.94 24.12
C THR A 405 -9.69 6.43 22.84
N GLU A 406 -9.51 7.68 22.40
CA GLU A 406 -10.12 8.23 21.18
C GLU A 406 -9.17 8.22 19.96
N TRP A 407 -7.98 7.63 20.09
CA TRP A 407 -7.01 7.65 19.00
C TRP A 407 -7.31 6.58 17.96
N THR A 408 -6.83 6.84 16.73
CA THR A 408 -6.86 5.85 15.64
C THR A 408 -5.69 4.88 15.81
N PRO A 409 -5.80 3.62 15.34
CA PRO A 409 -4.72 2.63 15.40
C PRO A 409 -3.41 3.15 14.82
N ASN A 410 -3.48 3.87 13.69
CA ASN A 410 -2.32 4.41 13.01
C ASN A 410 -1.58 5.43 13.89
N ARG A 411 -2.32 6.24 14.67
CA ARG A 411 -1.75 7.23 15.59
C ARG A 411 -1.06 6.55 16.77
N ILE A 412 -1.67 5.50 17.31
CA ILE A 412 -1.10 4.72 18.42
C ILE A 412 0.23 4.07 18.01
N ALA A 413 0.29 3.46 16.83
CA ALA A 413 1.50 2.85 16.29
C ALA A 413 2.68 3.83 16.22
N VAL A 414 2.44 5.08 15.79
CA VAL A 414 3.48 6.12 15.73
C VAL A 414 3.71 6.85 17.06
N SER A 415 2.95 6.53 18.11
CA SER A 415 3.05 7.17 19.43
C SER A 415 3.66 6.27 20.50
N GLY A 416 4.18 5.11 20.13
CA GLY A 416 4.98 4.29 21.04
C GLY A 416 4.38 2.92 21.40
N MET A 417 3.26 2.49 20.80
CA MET A 417 2.73 1.14 20.99
C MET A 417 2.48 0.44 19.66
N SER A 418 3.10 -0.73 19.47
CA SER A 418 2.91 -1.54 18.28
C SER A 418 2.56 -2.98 18.62
N ARG A 419 1.90 -3.66 17.68
CA ARG A 419 1.39 -5.03 17.84
C ARG A 419 1.81 -5.93 16.68
N SER A 420 2.18 -7.17 17.02
CA SER A 420 2.26 -8.28 16.06
C SER A 420 0.93 -9.03 15.94
N TYR A 421 0.73 -9.73 14.82
CA TYR A 421 -0.47 -10.51 14.55
C TYR A 421 -0.14 -12.00 14.58
N GLN A 422 -1.16 -12.82 14.93
CA GLN A 422 -1.05 -14.28 14.95
C GLN A 422 -0.59 -14.83 13.59
N ASP A 423 -1.26 -14.40 12.51
CA ASP A 423 -0.79 -14.61 11.15
C ASP A 423 0.45 -13.74 10.89
N VAL A 424 1.50 -14.34 10.32
CA VAL A 424 2.73 -13.64 9.95
C VAL A 424 2.47 -12.75 8.73
N ARG A 425 1.92 -11.57 8.97
CA ARG A 425 1.48 -10.61 7.94
C ARG A 425 2.66 -9.84 7.33
N ILE A 426 3.55 -10.53 6.63
CA ILE A 426 4.68 -9.94 5.90
C ILE A 426 4.29 -9.55 4.47
N TRP A 427 4.93 -8.51 3.92
CA TRP A 427 4.77 -8.15 2.52
C TRP A 427 5.70 -9.04 1.68
N SER A 428 5.15 -10.17 1.24
CA SER A 428 5.89 -11.30 0.65
C SER A 428 6.63 -10.96 -0.65
N ARG A 429 6.13 -10.01 -1.47
CA ARG A 429 6.80 -9.62 -2.73
C ARG A 429 7.73 -8.42 -2.56
N MET A 430 7.75 -7.84 -1.36
CA MET A 430 8.72 -6.83 -0.98
C MET A 430 9.97 -7.51 -0.43
N THR A 431 11.11 -6.83 -0.52
CA THR A 431 12.36 -7.35 0.07
C THR A 431 12.28 -7.34 1.60
N VAL A 432 13.10 -8.13 2.26
CA VAL A 432 13.27 -8.14 3.71
C VAL A 432 13.61 -6.73 4.23
N LEU A 433 14.52 -6.02 3.56
CA LEU A 433 14.87 -4.64 3.89
C LEU A 433 13.69 -3.68 3.72
N GLU A 434 12.95 -3.77 2.61
CA GLU A 434 11.78 -2.90 2.38
C GLU A 434 10.66 -3.12 3.40
N ASN A 435 10.50 -4.36 3.88
CA ASN A 435 9.56 -4.70 4.94
C ASN A 435 9.86 -3.89 6.21
N VAL A 436 11.13 -3.89 6.65
CA VAL A 436 11.56 -3.15 7.84
C VAL A 436 11.59 -1.64 7.59
N MET A 437 12.12 -1.20 6.44
CA MET A 437 12.11 0.21 6.06
C MET A 437 10.71 0.81 6.06
N LEU A 438 9.66 0.05 5.68
CA LEU A 438 8.29 0.57 5.70
C LEU A 438 7.85 0.92 7.13
N ALA A 439 8.32 0.19 8.15
CA ALA A 439 7.92 0.42 9.53
C ALA A 439 8.60 1.65 10.17
N ILE A 440 9.71 2.13 9.59
CA ILE A 440 10.39 3.36 10.06
C ILE A 440 9.41 4.56 9.98
N PRO A 441 9.22 5.30 11.09
CA PRO A 441 8.25 6.39 11.15
C PRO A 441 8.73 7.66 10.42
N HIS A 442 7.78 8.60 10.21
CA HIS A 442 8.04 9.99 9.79
C HIS A 442 8.83 10.20 8.49
N GLN A 443 8.76 9.26 7.53
CA GLN A 443 9.51 9.41 6.29
C GLN A 443 8.95 10.58 5.47
N PRO A 444 9.76 11.57 5.06
CA PRO A 444 9.28 12.73 4.33
C PRO A 444 8.66 12.34 2.98
N GLY A 445 9.13 11.27 2.36
CA GLY A 445 8.65 10.78 1.07
C GLY A 445 7.31 10.05 1.10
N GLU A 446 6.71 9.87 2.28
CA GLU A 446 5.33 9.39 2.42
C GLU A 446 4.29 10.46 2.08
N ARG A 447 4.70 11.73 2.04
CA ARG A 447 3.83 12.84 1.63
C ARG A 447 4.01 13.09 0.14
N LEU A 448 2.93 12.95 -0.64
CA LEU A 448 2.93 13.15 -2.09
C LEU A 448 3.64 14.45 -2.52
N PHE A 449 3.36 15.57 -1.85
CA PHE A 449 3.99 16.86 -2.14
C PHE A 449 5.53 16.78 -2.08
N ASN A 450 6.08 16.15 -1.05
CA ASN A 450 7.53 16.05 -0.88
C ASN A 450 8.20 15.22 -2.00
N VAL A 451 7.49 14.24 -2.57
CA VAL A 451 7.99 13.40 -3.68
C VAL A 451 8.45 14.27 -4.86
N PHE A 452 7.75 15.35 -5.14
CA PHE A 452 8.06 16.26 -6.26
C PHE A 452 8.91 17.45 -5.83
N PHE A 453 8.68 18.02 -4.64
CA PHE A 453 9.29 19.28 -4.24
C PHE A 453 10.51 19.13 -3.30
N ARG A 454 10.76 17.95 -2.72
CA ARG A 454 11.88 17.70 -1.79
C ARG A 454 12.64 16.39 -2.06
N PRO A 455 13.03 16.07 -3.31
CA PRO A 455 13.66 14.79 -3.64
C PRO A 455 15.01 14.55 -2.95
N LEU A 456 15.80 15.60 -2.70
CA LEU A 456 17.09 15.47 -2.01
C LEU A 456 16.93 15.11 -0.53
N ALA A 457 15.95 15.71 0.15
CA ALA A 457 15.64 15.38 1.54
C ALA A 457 15.12 13.94 1.68
N ILE A 458 14.29 13.50 0.73
CA ILE A 458 13.83 12.10 0.67
C ILE A 458 15.02 11.16 0.51
N ARG A 459 15.92 11.43 -0.44
CA ARG A 459 17.08 10.57 -0.68
C ARG A 459 18.02 10.48 0.52
N LYS A 460 18.20 11.58 1.26
CA LYS A 460 18.98 11.58 2.51
C LYS A 460 18.31 10.71 3.57
N PHE A 461 17.02 10.93 3.80
CA PHE A 461 16.25 10.17 4.79
C PHE A 461 16.16 8.68 4.43
N GLU A 462 15.96 8.34 3.16
CA GLU A 462 15.91 6.95 2.68
C GLU A 462 17.19 6.18 3.00
N ARG A 463 18.36 6.83 2.91
CA ARG A 463 19.63 6.21 3.34
C ARG A 463 19.65 5.96 4.84
N GLN A 464 19.24 6.95 5.64
CA GLN A 464 19.17 6.81 7.10
C GLN A 464 18.18 5.73 7.52
N ALA A 465 17.02 5.67 6.87
CA ALA A 465 16.01 4.63 7.10
C ALA A 465 16.52 3.25 6.72
N ALA A 466 17.30 3.12 5.64
CA ALA A 466 17.92 1.86 5.26
C ALA A 466 18.98 1.42 6.28
N THR A 467 19.81 2.34 6.78
CA THR A 467 20.80 2.04 7.84
C THR A 467 20.10 1.54 9.11
N ARG A 468 19.10 2.28 9.60
CA ARG A 468 18.30 1.86 10.75
C ARG A 468 17.59 0.53 10.54
N ALA A 469 17.02 0.31 9.34
CA ALA A 469 16.39 -0.96 9.02
C ALA A 469 17.40 -2.11 9.04
N MET A 470 18.63 -1.90 8.57
CA MET A 470 19.70 -2.89 8.63
C MET A 470 20.09 -3.21 10.07
N GLU A 471 20.19 -2.22 10.96
CA GLU A 471 20.46 -2.44 12.39
C GLU A 471 19.39 -3.34 13.04
N HIS A 472 18.11 -3.13 12.71
CA HIS A 472 17.02 -4.00 13.19
C HIS A 472 17.10 -5.41 12.60
N LEU A 473 17.48 -5.55 11.33
CA LEU A 473 17.70 -6.86 10.71
C LEU A 473 18.88 -7.58 11.35
N GLN A 474 19.98 -6.88 11.63
CA GLN A 474 21.14 -7.45 12.32
C GLN A 474 20.78 -7.89 13.74
N PHE A 475 19.97 -7.12 14.46
CA PHE A 475 19.51 -7.49 15.80
C PHE A 475 18.76 -8.82 15.83
N VAL A 476 17.91 -9.08 14.82
CA VAL A 476 17.15 -10.34 14.69
C VAL A 476 17.90 -11.43 13.92
N GLY A 477 19.09 -11.16 13.38
CA GLY A 477 19.89 -12.12 12.63
C GLY A 477 19.50 -12.33 11.16
N LEU A 478 18.87 -11.34 10.51
CA LEU A 478 18.40 -11.40 9.12
C LEU A 478 19.12 -10.43 8.15
N ALA A 479 20.27 -9.87 8.54
CA ALA A 479 20.99 -8.89 7.72
C ALA A 479 21.40 -9.44 6.34
N GLU A 480 21.86 -10.69 6.28
CA GLU A 480 22.30 -11.33 5.03
C GLU A 480 21.14 -11.54 4.02
N HIS A 481 19.92 -11.66 4.52
CA HIS A 481 18.72 -11.87 3.70
C HIS A 481 18.05 -10.55 3.26
N ALA A 482 18.66 -9.40 3.53
CA ALA A 482 18.07 -8.07 3.32
C ALA A 482 17.51 -7.84 1.89
N ASP A 483 18.15 -8.43 0.87
CA ASP A 483 17.78 -8.29 -0.54
C ASP A 483 16.81 -9.37 -1.05
N GLU A 484 16.54 -10.41 -0.26
CA GLU A 484 15.63 -11.48 -0.64
C GLU A 484 14.17 -11.02 -0.58
N GLU A 485 13.30 -11.65 -1.39
CA GLU A 485 11.86 -11.44 -1.26
C GLU A 485 11.38 -12.06 0.06
N ALA A 486 10.64 -11.31 0.88
CA ALA A 486 10.28 -11.77 2.22
C ALA A 486 9.49 -13.08 2.20
N GLY A 487 8.75 -13.37 1.12
CA GLY A 487 8.01 -14.61 0.94
C GLY A 487 8.86 -15.85 0.70
N SER A 488 10.16 -15.71 0.36
CA SER A 488 11.07 -16.87 0.22
C SER A 488 11.70 -17.31 1.54
N LEU A 489 11.57 -16.51 2.60
CA LEU A 489 12.11 -16.87 3.91
C LEU A 489 11.39 -18.08 4.52
N PRO A 490 12.11 -18.96 5.24
CA PRO A 490 11.50 -19.97 6.11
C PRO A 490 10.55 -19.35 7.13
N PHE A 491 9.52 -20.09 7.57
CA PHE A 491 8.48 -19.55 8.46
C PHE A 491 9.02 -18.94 9.77
N GLY A 492 10.04 -19.55 10.38
CA GLY A 492 10.72 -19.00 11.56
C GLY A 492 11.36 -17.64 11.30
N ASP A 493 12.03 -17.48 10.16
CA ASP A 493 12.65 -16.22 9.76
C ASP A 493 11.60 -15.17 9.38
N GLN A 494 10.43 -15.57 8.87
CA GLN A 494 9.31 -14.66 8.68
C GLN A 494 8.78 -14.09 10.02
N LYS A 495 8.73 -14.90 11.08
CA LYS A 495 8.41 -14.42 12.45
C LYS A 495 9.47 -13.44 12.96
N LEU A 496 10.75 -13.71 12.72
CA LEU A 496 11.84 -12.80 13.07
C LEU A 496 11.76 -11.48 12.27
N LEU A 497 11.41 -11.52 10.99
CA LEU A 497 11.15 -10.34 10.18
C LEU A 497 9.95 -9.54 10.70
N ALA A 498 8.89 -10.21 11.13
CA ALA A 498 7.74 -9.55 11.77
C ALA A 498 8.16 -8.82 13.05
N LEU A 499 9.03 -9.42 13.87
CA LEU A 499 9.62 -8.75 15.03
C LEU A 499 10.50 -7.55 14.62
N ALA A 500 11.37 -7.68 13.62
CA ALA A 500 12.21 -6.57 13.14
C ALA A 500 11.38 -5.38 12.65
N ARG A 501 10.27 -5.63 11.95
CA ARG A 501 9.31 -4.60 11.54
C ARG A 501 8.67 -3.92 12.74
N LEU A 502 8.31 -4.68 13.76
CA LEU A 502 7.76 -4.15 15.00
C LEU A 502 8.76 -3.21 15.67
N LEU A 503 10.03 -3.62 15.77
CA LEU A 503 11.10 -2.82 16.36
C LEU A 503 11.39 -1.54 15.58
N ALA A 504 11.31 -1.60 14.25
CA ALA A 504 11.50 -0.44 13.38
C ALA A 504 10.44 0.65 13.54
N THR A 505 9.29 0.35 14.17
CA THR A 505 8.32 1.39 14.57
C THR A 505 8.83 2.27 15.72
N GLU A 506 9.93 1.89 16.36
CA GLU A 506 10.51 2.50 17.56
C GLU A 506 9.57 2.49 18.79
N ALA A 507 8.49 1.69 18.74
CA ALA A 507 7.56 1.56 19.86
C ALA A 507 8.24 1.09 21.16
N ASP A 508 7.80 1.65 22.28
CA ASP A 508 8.24 1.28 23.63
C ASP A 508 7.37 0.19 24.25
N VAL A 509 6.10 0.11 23.84
CA VAL A 509 5.16 -0.95 24.21
C VAL A 509 4.96 -1.90 23.03
N LEU A 510 5.34 -3.16 23.21
CA LEU A 510 5.27 -4.20 22.19
C LEU A 510 4.26 -5.27 22.61
N LEU A 511 3.22 -5.45 21.80
CA LEU A 511 2.21 -6.50 22.01
C LEU A 511 2.50 -7.67 21.06
N LEU A 512 2.91 -8.81 21.61
CA LEU A 512 3.29 -10.01 20.86
C LEU A 512 2.20 -11.07 20.94
N ASP A 513 1.65 -11.47 19.79
CA ASP A 513 0.53 -12.41 19.70
C ASP A 513 1.05 -13.74 19.15
N GLU A 514 1.23 -14.72 20.03
CA GLU A 514 1.83 -16.03 19.76
C GLU A 514 3.19 -15.98 19.03
N PRO A 515 4.20 -15.29 19.60
CA PRO A 515 5.52 -15.16 18.98
C PRO A 515 6.26 -16.50 18.79
N ALA A 516 6.02 -17.51 19.63
CA ALA A 516 6.72 -18.79 19.59
C ALA A 516 5.91 -19.91 18.88
N SER A 517 4.71 -19.61 18.39
CA SER A 517 3.84 -20.59 17.75
C SER A 517 4.29 -20.94 16.32
N GLY A 518 4.28 -22.23 16.00
CA GLY A 518 4.53 -22.77 14.66
C GLY A 518 6.00 -22.78 14.20
N ILE A 519 6.95 -22.53 15.10
CA ILE A 519 8.40 -22.58 14.84
C ILE A 519 9.06 -23.74 15.59
N ASP A 520 10.23 -24.18 15.13
CA ASP A 520 11.00 -25.25 15.76
C ASP A 520 11.66 -24.82 17.07
N ILE A 521 12.24 -25.77 17.81
CA ILE A 521 12.82 -25.53 19.14
C ILE A 521 13.92 -24.47 19.09
N ASP A 522 14.81 -24.53 18.10
CA ASP A 522 15.88 -23.54 17.91
C ASP A 522 15.32 -22.15 17.56
N GLY A 523 14.24 -22.10 16.77
CA GLY A 523 13.49 -20.88 16.49
C GLY A 523 12.86 -20.27 17.74
N VAL A 524 12.25 -21.10 18.61
CA VAL A 524 11.69 -20.67 19.90
C VAL A 524 12.79 -20.05 20.75
N GLU A 525 13.91 -20.76 20.97
CA GLU A 525 15.03 -20.25 21.78
C GLU A 525 15.57 -18.90 21.29
N ARG A 526 15.72 -18.75 19.97
CA ARG A 526 16.12 -17.47 19.36
C ARG A 526 15.11 -16.36 19.63
N MET A 527 13.81 -16.64 19.50
CA MET A 527 12.75 -15.67 19.78
C MET A 527 12.71 -15.26 21.27
N LEU A 528 12.85 -16.22 22.19
CA LEU A 528 12.89 -15.94 23.63
C LEU A 528 14.09 -15.04 23.98
N GLY A 529 15.29 -15.38 23.48
CA GLY A 529 16.49 -14.56 23.69
C GLY A 529 16.38 -13.16 23.10
N LEU A 530 15.64 -12.98 22.00
CA LEU A 530 15.31 -11.65 21.46
C LEU A 530 14.41 -10.85 22.41
N ILE A 531 13.34 -11.47 22.93
CA ILE A 531 12.40 -10.81 23.86
C ILE A 531 13.11 -10.44 25.16
N GLU A 532 13.97 -11.31 25.70
CA GLU A 532 14.80 -11.03 26.87
C GLU A 532 15.72 -9.81 26.64
N ARG A 533 16.36 -9.72 25.47
CA ARG A 533 17.19 -8.57 25.08
C ARG A 533 16.36 -7.28 24.96
N LEU A 534 15.12 -7.36 24.47
CA LEU A 534 14.21 -6.20 24.40
C LEU A 534 13.82 -5.72 25.79
N ARG A 535 13.47 -6.63 26.70
CA ARG A 535 13.22 -6.32 28.12
C ARG A 535 14.43 -5.64 28.74
N ALA A 536 15.63 -6.17 28.53
CA ALA A 536 16.88 -5.60 29.06
C ALA A 536 17.17 -4.18 28.52
N ARG A 537 16.66 -3.83 27.33
CA ARG A 537 16.70 -2.47 26.76
C ARG A 537 15.59 -1.55 27.30
N GLY A 538 14.81 -1.98 28.29
CA GLY A 538 13.75 -1.19 28.92
C GLY A 538 12.41 -1.20 28.19
N LYS A 539 12.26 -1.98 27.10
CA LYS A 539 10.97 -2.08 26.40
C LYS A 539 9.92 -2.76 27.28
N CYS A 540 8.68 -2.29 27.17
CA CYS A 540 7.51 -2.90 27.78
C CYS A 540 6.97 -3.95 26.81
N VAL A 541 6.93 -5.22 27.20
CA VAL A 541 6.47 -6.31 26.34
C VAL A 541 5.25 -6.96 26.96
N CYS A 542 4.20 -7.20 26.17
CA CYS A 542 3.07 -8.03 26.57
C CYS A 542 2.91 -9.16 25.57
N ILE A 543 2.92 -10.41 26.04
CA ILE A 543 2.82 -11.60 25.22
C ILE A 543 1.49 -12.30 25.44
N VAL A 544 0.80 -12.68 24.37
CA VAL A 544 -0.27 -13.66 24.38
C VAL A 544 0.34 -14.97 23.92
N GLU A 545 0.29 -15.99 24.78
CA GLU A 545 0.84 -17.31 24.48
C GLU A 545 -0.04 -18.41 25.04
N HIS A 546 -0.05 -19.54 24.35
CA HIS A 546 -0.67 -20.77 24.83
C HIS A 546 0.37 -21.78 25.35
N ASN A 547 1.65 -21.60 24.99
CA ASN A 547 2.73 -22.42 25.52
C ASN A 547 3.15 -21.91 26.92
N LEU A 548 2.76 -22.65 27.95
CA LEU A 548 3.04 -22.30 29.34
C LEU A 548 4.54 -22.20 29.66
N HIS A 549 5.39 -23.00 29.00
CA HIS A 549 6.84 -22.93 29.18
C HIS A 549 7.44 -21.61 28.69
N VAL A 550 6.91 -21.06 27.59
CA VAL A 550 7.31 -19.74 27.07
C VAL A 550 6.95 -18.65 28.06
N VAL A 551 5.73 -18.72 28.61
CA VAL A 551 5.25 -17.74 29.60
C VAL A 551 6.06 -17.83 30.89
N GLU A 552 6.30 -19.04 31.40
CA GLU A 552 7.08 -19.27 32.62
C GLU A 552 8.50 -18.70 32.52
N ARG A 553 9.15 -18.86 31.37
CA ARG A 553 10.51 -18.35 31.15
C ARG A 553 10.58 -16.84 30.99
N LEU A 554 9.62 -16.24 30.28
CA LEU A 554 9.70 -14.83 29.89
C LEU A 554 8.97 -13.88 30.85
N ALA A 555 7.79 -14.25 31.34
CA ALA A 555 6.87 -13.31 31.94
C ALA A 555 7.22 -13.00 33.41
N ASP A 556 7.47 -11.72 33.69
CA ASP A 556 7.66 -11.21 35.05
C ASP A 556 6.32 -11.10 35.81
N ARG A 557 5.22 -10.93 35.06
CA ARG A 557 3.84 -10.85 35.57
C ARG A 557 2.89 -11.52 34.58
N VAL A 558 1.86 -12.19 35.08
CA VAL A 558 0.90 -12.94 34.27
C VAL A 558 -0.52 -12.56 34.68
N TYR A 559 -1.35 -12.28 33.68
CA TYR A 559 -2.79 -12.14 33.79
C TYR A 559 -3.47 -13.38 33.23
N PHE A 560 -4.30 -14.04 34.03
CA PHE A 560 -5.17 -15.12 33.56
C PHE A 560 -6.56 -14.59 33.23
N MET A 561 -6.97 -14.84 31.99
CA MET A 561 -8.27 -14.44 31.45
C MET A 561 -9.22 -15.62 31.31
N GLU A 562 -10.47 -15.41 31.71
CA GLU A 562 -11.58 -16.34 31.50
C GLU A 562 -12.86 -15.55 31.18
N ALA A 563 -13.59 -15.96 30.14
CA ALA A 563 -14.87 -15.36 29.74
C ALA A 563 -14.87 -13.81 29.67
N GLY A 564 -13.82 -13.21 29.12
CA GLY A 564 -13.70 -11.76 28.95
C GLY A 564 -13.27 -10.99 30.21
N ARG A 565 -12.94 -11.67 31.30
CA ARG A 565 -12.49 -11.08 32.58
C ARG A 565 -11.10 -11.55 32.94
N ILE A 566 -10.35 -10.71 33.65
CA ILE A 566 -9.12 -11.12 34.34
C ILE A 566 -9.56 -11.73 35.67
N THR A 567 -9.28 -13.02 35.87
CA THR A 567 -9.71 -13.78 37.06
C THR A 567 -8.58 -13.96 38.06
N ALA A 568 -7.32 -13.93 37.61
CA ALA A 568 -6.16 -14.00 38.47
C ALA A 568 -4.98 -13.22 37.88
N GLU A 569 -4.07 -12.80 38.77
CA GLU A 569 -2.88 -12.02 38.45
C GLU A 569 -1.75 -12.42 39.41
N GLY A 570 -0.54 -12.60 38.90
CA GLY A 570 0.63 -12.99 39.69
C GLY A 570 1.78 -13.44 38.81
N THR A 571 2.75 -14.14 39.39
CA THR A 571 3.75 -14.90 38.62
C THR A 571 3.16 -16.20 38.09
N MET A 572 3.80 -16.81 37.08
CA MET A 572 3.32 -18.09 36.55
C MET A 572 3.28 -19.18 37.63
N SER A 573 4.28 -19.23 38.52
CA SER A 573 4.35 -20.20 39.61
C SER A 573 3.24 -20.00 40.66
N GLU A 574 2.86 -18.76 40.96
CA GLU A 574 1.72 -18.46 41.86
C GLU A 574 0.38 -18.87 41.23
N LEU A 575 0.20 -18.63 39.94
CA LEU A 575 -1.03 -18.99 39.23
C LEU A 575 -1.22 -20.50 39.11
N MET A 576 -0.14 -21.25 38.88
CA MET A 576 -0.18 -22.72 38.77
C MET A 576 -0.57 -23.43 40.08
N GLN A 577 -0.44 -22.74 41.22
CA GLN A 577 -0.90 -23.26 42.52
C GLN A 577 -2.43 -23.10 42.71
N GLN A 578 -3.11 -22.36 41.84
CA GLN A 578 -4.55 -22.19 41.92
C GLN A 578 -5.27 -23.36 41.23
N GLU A 579 -6.12 -24.07 41.97
CA GLU A 579 -6.90 -25.22 41.46
C GLU A 579 -7.62 -24.88 40.15
N ARG A 580 -8.23 -23.69 40.07
CA ARG A 580 -8.99 -23.26 38.89
C ARG A 580 -8.14 -23.12 37.62
N LEU A 581 -6.87 -22.74 37.71
CA LEU A 581 -5.97 -22.70 36.54
C LEU A 581 -5.61 -24.13 36.10
N SER A 582 -5.36 -25.00 37.07
CA SER A 582 -5.03 -26.41 36.82
C SER A 582 -6.19 -27.15 36.15
N GLU A 583 -7.42 -26.92 36.59
CA GLU A 583 -8.62 -27.51 35.99
C GLU A 583 -8.81 -27.09 34.53
N VAL A 584 -8.59 -25.81 34.21
CA VAL A 584 -8.80 -25.28 32.85
C VAL A 584 -7.74 -25.78 31.86
N TYR A 585 -6.50 -25.97 32.29
CA TYR A 585 -5.39 -26.39 31.40
C TYR A 585 -5.09 -27.89 31.41
N PHE A 586 -5.28 -28.57 32.53
CA PHE A 586 -4.95 -30.00 32.70
C PHE A 586 -6.19 -30.90 32.89
N GLY A 587 -7.38 -30.31 33.01
CA GLY A 587 -8.62 -31.03 33.27
C GLY A 587 -8.80 -31.38 34.75
N SER A 588 -10.04 -31.72 35.13
CA SER A 588 -10.33 -32.26 36.46
C SER A 588 -9.60 -33.60 36.62
N SER A 589 -8.66 -33.69 37.55
CA SER A 589 -8.04 -34.97 37.94
C SER A 589 -8.96 -35.77 38.84
#